data_AF-A0AAU9XB81-F1
#
_entry.id   AF-A0AAU9XB81-F1
#
_cell.length_a   1.000
_cell.length_b   1.000
_cell.length_c   1.000
_cell.angle_alpha   90.00
_cell.angle_beta   90.00
_cell.angle_gamma   90.00
#
_symmetry.space_group_name_H-M   'P 1'
#
loop_
_entity.id
_entity.type
_entity.pdbx_description
1 polymer ?
#
loop_
_entity_poly.entity_id
_entity_poly.type
_entity_poly.pdbx_seq_one_letter_code
_entity_poly.pdbx_strand_id
1 'polypeptide(L)'
;MEGIYEVSSSEKVKSLEEDLKKELKELQNEVEEGNFLSSSAAPKAFGSVPLPKDVDHFKRERKLAINKSLQVREAQPLIIQSDVMQEEMTSCCQVEYTAKSIPLLLHQFFVDRIEHLVQCKHMHMLRWARFCEHTKAIENLFPVYQKRLSYIMEEYQDCLQRARRLAVACEVTLAGGDSAMSVVTMDDLLIYSRWFICMLHSVKNIHAFIRVSVFLRV
;
A
#
# COMPACT_ATOMS: atom_id res chain seq x y z
N MET A 1 -31.98 -7.16 -17.96
CA MET A 1 -31.87 -8.33 -17.06
C MET A 1 -32.15 -7.81 -15.65
N GLU A 2 -33.41 -7.46 -15.38
CA GLU A 2 -33.88 -7.03 -14.06
C GLU A 2 -34.23 -8.28 -13.26
N GLY A 3 -33.23 -8.86 -12.58
CA GLY A 3 -33.54 -9.70 -11.44
C GLY A 3 -33.97 -8.77 -10.32
N ILE A 4 -35.27 -8.70 -10.06
CA ILE A 4 -35.81 -7.94 -8.92
C ILE A 4 -35.16 -8.54 -7.67
N TYR A 5 -34.24 -7.79 -7.07
CA TYR A 5 -33.70 -8.13 -5.76
C TYR A 5 -34.85 -8.08 -4.76
N GLU A 6 -35.38 -9.25 -4.37
CA GLU A 6 -36.34 -9.36 -3.28
C GLU A 6 -35.58 -9.36 -1.96
N VAL A 7 -35.71 -8.26 -1.22
CA VAL A 7 -35.15 -8.10 0.11
C VAL A 7 -35.69 -9.21 1.02
N SER A 8 -34.79 -9.98 1.63
CA SER A 8 -35.14 -11.01 2.62
C SER A 8 -36.01 -10.43 3.74
N SER A 9 -37.05 -11.14 4.17
CA SER A 9 -38.08 -10.65 5.08
C SER A 9 -37.63 -10.46 6.54
N SER A 10 -36.37 -10.75 6.88
CA SER A 10 -35.82 -10.55 8.22
C SER A 10 -35.74 -9.06 8.56
N GLU A 11 -36.22 -8.67 9.74
CA GLU A 11 -36.19 -7.28 10.23
C GLU A 11 -34.77 -6.70 10.21
N LYS A 12 -33.77 -7.52 10.49
CA LYS A 12 -32.35 -7.13 10.48
C LYS A 12 -31.83 -6.82 9.08
N VAL A 13 -32.35 -7.50 8.05
CA VAL A 13 -31.97 -7.21 6.66
C VAL A 13 -32.63 -5.91 6.19
N LYS A 14 -33.88 -5.67 6.60
CA LYS A 14 -34.59 -4.42 6.29
C LYS A 14 -33.92 -3.19 6.89
N SER A 15 -33.47 -3.26 8.14
CA SER A 15 -32.75 -2.13 8.76
C SER A 15 -31.43 -1.82 8.04
N LEU A 16 -30.67 -2.85 7.65
CA LEU A 16 -29.42 -2.67 6.91
C LEU A 16 -29.65 -2.07 5.51
N GLU A 17 -30.77 -2.41 4.86
CA GLU A 17 -31.17 -1.81 3.58
C GLU A 17 -31.53 -0.32 3.71
N GLU A 18 -32.18 0.08 4.80
CA GLU A 18 -32.48 1.49 5.07
C GLU A 18 -31.21 2.30 5.35
N ASP A 19 -30.29 1.75 6.15
CA ASP A 19 -28.98 2.35 6.42
C ASP A 19 -28.18 2.52 5.12
N LEU A 20 -28.13 1.48 4.28
CA LEU A 20 -27.42 1.53 2.99
C LEU A 20 -28.01 2.59 2.05
N LYS A 21 -29.34 2.72 1.98
CA LYS A 21 -30.00 3.76 1.17
C LYS A 21 -29.64 5.16 1.65
N LYS A 22 -29.52 5.34 2.97
CA LYS A 22 -29.10 6.62 3.56
C LYS A 22 -27.65 6.93 3.18
N GLU A 23 -26.72 5.99 3.35
CA GLU A 23 -25.31 6.17 2.99
C GLU A 23 -25.13 6.47 1.49
N LEU A 24 -25.87 5.79 0.60
CA LEU A 24 -25.83 6.05 -0.83
C LEU A 24 -26.29 7.47 -1.19
N LYS A 25 -27.31 7.97 -0.49
CA LYS A 25 -27.81 9.33 -0.69
C LYS A 25 -26.82 10.38 -0.17
N GLU A 26 -26.17 10.12 0.95
CA GLU A 26 -25.10 10.97 1.48
C GLU A 26 -23.92 11.02 0.50
N LEU A 27 -23.48 9.88 -0.02
CA LEU A 27 -22.43 9.81 -1.05
C LEU A 27 -22.81 10.53 -2.34
N GLN A 28 -24.05 10.37 -2.80
CA GLN A 28 -24.54 11.09 -3.98
C GLN A 28 -24.49 12.60 -3.77
N ASN A 29 -24.94 13.07 -2.60
CA ASN A 29 -24.86 14.48 -2.25
C ASN A 29 -23.39 14.95 -2.16
N GLU A 30 -22.48 14.17 -1.57
CA GLU A 30 -21.04 14.53 -1.53
C GLU A 30 -20.41 14.64 -2.92
N VAL A 31 -20.84 13.81 -3.87
CA VAL A 31 -20.37 13.85 -5.26
C VAL A 31 -20.96 15.06 -6.00
N GLU A 32 -22.24 15.37 -5.77
CA GLU A 32 -22.94 16.50 -6.39
C GLU A 32 -22.51 17.87 -5.78
N GLU A 33 -22.25 17.92 -4.47
CA GLU A 33 -21.70 19.08 -3.75
C GLU A 33 -20.18 19.21 -3.92
N GLY A 34 -19.51 18.13 -4.34
CA GLY A 34 -18.12 18.07 -4.74
C GLY A 34 -17.87 18.88 -5.99
N ASN A 35 -17.79 20.20 -5.82
CA ASN A 35 -17.55 21.21 -6.85
C ASN A 35 -16.20 20.95 -7.54
N PHE A 36 -16.20 20.09 -8.57
CA PHE A 36 -15.02 19.56 -9.27
C PHE A 36 -14.06 20.63 -9.82
N LEU A 37 -14.49 21.90 -9.89
CA LEU A 37 -13.71 23.01 -10.45
C LEU A 37 -13.83 24.32 -9.65
N SER A 38 -14.50 24.35 -8.50
CA SER A 38 -14.83 25.60 -7.83
C SER A 38 -14.76 25.48 -6.30
N SER A 39 -13.55 25.63 -5.77
CA SER A 39 -13.26 26.40 -4.54
C SER A 39 -11.79 26.22 -4.19
N SER A 40 -11.23 27.22 -3.53
CA SER A 40 -9.83 27.45 -3.15
C SER A 40 -9.12 26.38 -2.29
N ALA A 41 -9.54 25.11 -2.35
CA ALA A 41 -8.88 23.98 -1.73
C ALA A 41 -8.37 23.03 -2.82
N ALA A 42 -7.12 22.55 -2.67
CA ALA A 42 -6.49 21.66 -3.64
C ALA A 42 -7.45 20.51 -4.04
N PRO A 43 -7.52 20.15 -5.34
CA PRO A 43 -8.45 19.13 -5.84
C PRO A 43 -8.32 17.86 -5.01
N LYS A 44 -9.42 17.43 -4.37
CA LYS A 44 -9.47 16.17 -3.64
C LYS A 44 -9.22 15.05 -4.65
N ALA A 45 -8.04 14.44 -4.58
CA ALA A 45 -7.72 13.28 -5.39
C ALA A 45 -8.71 12.16 -5.04
N PHE A 46 -9.49 11.70 -6.02
CA PHE A 46 -10.29 10.49 -5.90
C PHE A 46 -9.35 9.28 -6.04
N GLY A 47 -8.66 8.94 -4.96
CA GLY A 47 -7.75 7.80 -4.92
C GLY A 47 -6.65 7.92 -3.89
N SER A 48 -5.91 6.83 -3.70
CA SER A 48 -4.68 6.82 -2.89
C SER A 48 -3.50 7.51 -3.59
N VAL A 49 -3.63 7.82 -4.89
CA VAL A 49 -2.60 8.49 -5.68
C VAL A 49 -2.76 10.00 -5.55
N PRO A 50 -1.76 10.73 -5.01
CA PRO A 50 -1.81 12.18 -4.93
C PRO A 50 -1.69 12.80 -6.32
N LEU A 51 -2.37 13.94 -6.53
CA LEU A 51 -2.21 14.73 -7.74
C LEU A 51 -0.82 15.42 -7.73
N PRO A 52 -0.17 15.57 -8.90
CA PRO A 52 1.07 16.35 -9.00
C PRO A 52 0.86 17.77 -8.48
N LYS A 53 1.83 18.28 -7.72
CA LYS A 53 1.71 19.60 -7.06
C LYS A 53 1.74 20.75 -8.07
N ASP A 54 2.68 20.68 -9.01
CA ASP A 54 2.87 21.67 -10.06
C ASP A 54 3.50 21.03 -11.31
N VAL A 55 3.55 21.79 -12.40
CA VAL A 55 4.06 21.33 -13.69
C VAL A 55 5.55 20.96 -13.62
N ASP A 56 6.34 21.65 -12.81
CA ASP A 56 7.78 21.42 -12.72
C ASP A 56 8.11 20.21 -11.84
N HIS A 57 7.31 19.95 -10.81
CA HIS A 57 7.31 18.72 -10.02
C HIS A 57 7.07 17.51 -10.92
N PHE A 58 6.02 17.54 -11.74
CA PHE A 58 5.74 16.48 -12.70
C PHE A 58 6.89 16.28 -13.71
N LYS A 59 7.50 17.37 -14.20
CA LYS A 59 8.69 17.28 -15.09
C LYS A 59 9.86 16.58 -14.40
N ARG A 60 10.12 16.86 -13.12
CA ARG A 60 11.19 16.22 -12.33
C ARG A 60 10.93 14.73 -12.16
N GLU A 61 9.74 14.34 -11.73
CA GLU A 61 9.36 12.92 -11.58
C GLU A 61 9.46 12.17 -12.91
N ARG A 62 8.90 12.74 -13.97
CA ARG A 62 8.93 12.14 -15.31
C ARG A 62 10.35 12.00 -15.83
N LYS A 63 11.23 12.99 -15.63
CA LYS A 63 12.65 12.91 -16.03
C LYS A 63 13.34 11.75 -15.32
N LEU A 64 13.09 11.56 -14.03
CA LEU A 64 13.66 10.45 -13.26
C LEU A 64 13.18 9.09 -13.80
N ALA A 65 11.87 8.94 -14.04
CA ALA A 65 11.29 7.71 -14.58
C ALA A 65 11.84 7.38 -15.98
N ILE A 66 11.94 8.39 -16.85
CA ILE A 66 12.51 8.24 -18.19
C ILE A 66 13.97 7.83 -18.10
N ASN A 67 14.79 8.53 -17.29
CA ASN A 67 16.20 8.19 -17.11
C ASN A 67 16.39 6.75 -16.63
N LYS A 68 15.56 6.29 -15.69
CA LYS A 68 15.58 4.89 -15.21
C LYS A 68 15.21 3.90 -16.32
N SER A 69 14.22 4.23 -17.15
CA SER A 69 13.80 3.37 -18.28
C SER A 69 14.77 3.37 -19.46
N LEU A 70 15.51 4.48 -19.66
CA LEU A 70 16.52 4.65 -20.71
C LEU A 70 17.86 3.99 -20.36
N GLN A 71 18.00 3.44 -19.15
CA GLN A 71 19.13 2.57 -18.81
C GLN A 71 19.00 1.26 -19.62
N VAL A 72 19.48 1.29 -20.87
CA VAL A 72 19.66 0.11 -21.70
C VAL A 72 20.82 -0.69 -21.10
N ARG A 73 20.67 -2.02 -21.00
CA ARG A 73 21.80 -2.89 -20.69
C ARG A 73 22.81 -2.79 -21.82
N GLU A 74 23.87 -2.03 -21.63
CA GLU A 74 25.04 -2.08 -22.50
C GLU A 74 25.58 -3.51 -22.59
N ALA A 75 26.36 -3.82 -23.63
CA ALA A 75 27.10 -5.07 -23.67
C ALA A 75 27.88 -5.20 -22.36
N GLN A 76 27.68 -6.31 -21.64
CA GLN A 76 28.28 -6.47 -20.32
C GLN A 76 29.80 -6.26 -20.45
N PRO A 77 30.37 -5.26 -19.74
CA PRO A 77 31.81 -5.05 -19.77
C PRO A 77 32.51 -6.31 -19.27
N LEU A 78 33.73 -6.51 -19.75
CA LEU A 78 34.51 -7.68 -19.39
C LEU A 78 34.69 -7.72 -17.86
N ILE A 79 34.09 -8.72 -17.21
CA ILE A 79 34.01 -8.79 -15.75
C ILE A 79 35.37 -9.18 -15.20
N ILE A 80 36.09 -8.20 -14.64
CA ILE A 80 37.33 -8.44 -13.90
C ILE A 80 36.95 -8.93 -12.50
N GLN A 81 37.26 -10.19 -12.20
CA GLN A 81 36.84 -10.84 -10.96
C GLN A 81 37.38 -10.15 -9.70
N SER A 82 38.58 -9.55 -9.76
CA SER A 82 39.13 -8.78 -8.63
C SER A 82 38.29 -7.55 -8.32
N ASP A 83 37.80 -6.87 -9.35
CA ASP A 83 37.06 -5.63 -9.22
C ASP A 83 35.66 -5.91 -8.68
N VAL A 84 35.02 -6.99 -9.16
CA VAL A 84 33.77 -7.49 -8.57
C VAL A 84 33.96 -7.87 -7.11
N MET A 85 35.03 -8.61 -6.77
CA MET A 85 35.25 -9.03 -5.39
C MET A 85 35.56 -7.83 -4.47
N GLN A 86 36.25 -6.81 -4.97
CA GLN A 86 36.47 -5.55 -4.26
C GLN A 86 35.17 -4.76 -4.09
N GLU A 87 34.35 -4.67 -5.13
CA GLU A 87 33.04 -4.00 -5.11
C GLU A 87 32.10 -4.68 -4.11
N GLU A 88 31.98 -6.01 -4.15
CA GLU A 88 31.19 -6.81 -3.21
C GLU A 88 31.69 -6.63 -1.77
N MET A 89 33.01 -6.63 -1.55
CA MET A 89 33.59 -6.34 -0.22
C MET A 89 33.23 -4.93 0.25
N THR A 90 33.38 -3.92 -0.62
CA THR A 90 33.01 -2.54 -0.26
C THR A 90 31.52 -2.39 -0.01
N SER A 91 30.67 -3.05 -0.79
CA SER A 91 29.22 -3.05 -0.65
C SER A 91 28.79 -3.71 0.67
N CYS A 92 29.39 -4.84 1.04
CA CYS A 92 29.18 -5.49 2.34
C CYS A 92 29.63 -4.62 3.52
N CYS A 93 30.58 -3.71 3.32
CA CYS A 93 31.02 -2.75 4.32
C CYS A 93 30.19 -1.45 4.34
N GLN A 94 29.34 -1.21 3.34
CA GLN A 94 28.45 -0.07 3.31
C GLN A 94 27.18 -0.34 4.12
N VAL A 95 26.69 0.69 4.80
CA VAL A 95 25.44 0.60 5.54
C VAL A 95 24.30 0.81 4.56
N GLU A 96 23.55 -0.25 4.24
CA GLU A 96 22.37 -0.20 3.35
C GLU A 96 21.30 0.81 3.84
N TYR A 97 21.20 0.98 5.16
CA TYR A 97 20.25 1.87 5.83
C TYR A 97 20.95 3.14 6.32
N THR A 98 20.83 4.22 5.53
CA THR A 98 21.37 5.54 5.85
C THR A 98 20.25 6.50 6.27
N ALA A 99 20.60 7.62 6.88
CA ALA A 99 19.65 8.71 7.15
C ALA A 99 18.92 9.21 5.89
N LYS A 100 19.51 9.05 4.70
CA LYS A 100 18.88 9.44 3.43
C LYS A 100 17.95 8.36 2.88
N SER A 101 18.27 7.08 3.08
CA SER A 101 17.49 5.96 2.53
C SER A 101 16.33 5.53 3.42
N ILE A 102 16.46 5.63 4.74
CA ILE A 102 15.42 5.20 5.70
C ILE A 102 14.06 5.87 5.44
N PRO A 103 13.94 7.21 5.28
CA PRO A 103 12.64 7.85 5.05
C PRO A 103 11.95 7.36 3.77
N LEU A 104 12.73 7.14 2.71
CA LEU A 104 12.23 6.68 1.41
C LEU A 104 11.75 5.23 1.49
N LEU A 105 12.49 4.40 2.20
CA LEU A 105 12.15 2.99 2.43
C LEU A 105 10.90 2.85 3.30
N LEU A 106 10.74 3.67 4.34
CA LEU A 106 9.50 3.72 5.12
C LEU A 106 8.33 4.22 4.28
N HIS A 107 8.51 5.27 3.47
CA HIS A 107 7.48 5.75 2.56
C HIS A 107 7.01 4.63 1.62
N GLN A 108 7.97 3.97 0.95
CA GLN A 108 7.68 2.85 0.05
C GLN A 108 6.93 1.73 0.78
N PHE A 109 7.39 1.33 1.97
CA PHE A 109 6.75 0.30 2.78
C PHE A 109 5.27 0.61 3.04
N PHE A 110 4.93 1.83 3.45
CA PHE A 110 3.53 2.20 3.70
C PHE A 110 2.70 2.30 2.41
N VAL A 111 3.29 2.75 1.30
CA VAL A 111 2.63 2.74 -0.02
C VAL A 111 2.30 1.31 -0.47
N ASP A 112 3.26 0.40 -0.37
CA ASP A 112 3.04 -1.02 -0.71
C ASP A 112 2.02 -1.66 0.24
N ARG A 113 2.05 -1.28 1.53
CA ARG A 113 1.07 -1.77 2.50
C ARG A 113 -0.34 -1.31 2.18
N ILE A 114 -0.53 -0.08 1.70
CA ILE A 114 -1.83 0.44 1.24
C ILE A 114 -2.38 -0.46 0.12
N GLU A 115 -1.57 -0.80 -0.88
CA GLU A 115 -1.99 -1.68 -1.98
C GLU A 115 -2.43 -3.06 -1.44
N HIS A 116 -1.60 -3.67 -0.59
CA HIS A 116 -1.92 -4.95 0.02
C HIS A 116 -3.23 -4.92 0.83
N LEU A 117 -3.50 -3.83 1.56
CA LEU A 117 -4.73 -3.69 2.34
C LEU A 117 -5.96 -3.53 1.46
N VAL A 118 -5.84 -2.80 0.34
CA VAL A 118 -6.92 -2.69 -0.66
C VAL A 118 -7.23 -4.06 -1.27
N GLN A 119 -6.21 -4.81 -1.67
CA GLN A 119 -6.37 -6.16 -2.19
C GLN A 119 -6.98 -7.09 -1.13
N CYS A 120 -6.51 -7.02 0.12
CA CYS A 120 -7.04 -7.79 1.24
C CYS A 120 -8.52 -7.51 1.47
N LYS A 121 -8.92 -6.22 1.52
CA LYS A 121 -10.33 -5.80 1.62
C LYS A 121 -11.14 -6.39 0.48
N HIS A 122 -10.67 -6.24 -0.76
CA HIS A 122 -11.37 -6.75 -1.93
C HIS A 122 -11.56 -8.27 -1.87
N MET A 123 -10.52 -9.03 -1.51
CA MET A 123 -10.62 -10.48 -1.34
C MET A 123 -11.59 -10.88 -0.24
N HIS A 124 -11.64 -10.14 0.87
CA HIS A 124 -12.63 -10.37 1.93
C HIS A 124 -14.06 -10.07 1.43
N MET A 125 -14.27 -9.00 0.66
CA MET A 125 -15.56 -8.69 0.04
C MET A 125 -16.00 -9.77 -0.94
N LEU A 126 -15.12 -10.26 -1.81
CA LEU A 126 -15.42 -11.34 -2.75
C LEU A 126 -15.76 -12.65 -2.03
N ARG A 127 -15.05 -12.97 -0.94
CA ARG A 127 -15.37 -14.15 -0.12
C ARG A 127 -16.73 -13.99 0.55
N TRP A 128 -17.00 -12.83 1.14
CA TRP A 128 -18.30 -12.53 1.73
C TRP A 128 -19.43 -12.70 0.72
N ALA A 129 -19.29 -12.11 -0.48
CA ALA A 129 -20.28 -12.23 -1.55
C ALA A 129 -20.57 -13.69 -1.96
N ARG A 130 -19.58 -14.60 -1.90
CA ARG A 130 -19.78 -16.03 -2.20
C ARG A 130 -20.45 -16.82 -1.08
N PHE A 131 -20.28 -16.44 0.18
CA PHE A 131 -20.79 -17.20 1.33
C PHE A 131 -22.16 -16.73 1.83
N CYS A 132 -22.70 -15.63 1.29
CA CYS A 132 -23.98 -15.05 1.69
C CYS A 132 -25.19 -15.74 1.05
N GLU A 133 -25.33 -17.06 1.19
CA GLU A 133 -26.44 -17.82 0.59
C GLU A 133 -27.60 -18.12 1.56
N HIS A 134 -27.34 -18.19 2.86
CA HIS A 134 -28.35 -18.56 3.87
C HIS A 134 -28.40 -17.57 5.03
N THR A 135 -29.61 -17.13 5.41
CA THR A 135 -29.86 -16.13 6.45
C THR A 135 -29.14 -16.42 7.76
N LYS A 136 -29.13 -17.68 8.23
CA LYS A 136 -28.44 -18.08 9.47
C LYS A 136 -26.92 -17.95 9.39
N ALA A 137 -26.31 -18.23 8.24
CA ALA A 137 -24.87 -18.08 8.05
C ALA A 137 -24.48 -16.60 8.01
N ILE A 138 -25.29 -15.78 7.34
CA ILE A 138 -25.11 -14.32 7.30
C ILE A 138 -25.20 -13.73 8.71
N GLU A 139 -26.24 -14.04 9.47
CA GLU A 139 -26.45 -13.50 10.81
C GLU A 139 -25.30 -13.83 11.79
N ASN A 140 -24.74 -15.04 11.69
CA ASN A 140 -23.65 -15.50 12.54
C ASN A 140 -22.28 -14.95 12.12
N LEU A 141 -22.00 -14.85 10.82
CA LEU A 141 -20.68 -14.50 10.30
C LEU A 141 -20.51 -13.01 10.01
N PHE A 142 -21.60 -12.26 9.81
CA PHE A 142 -21.55 -10.83 9.48
C PHE A 142 -20.81 -10.00 10.54
N PRO A 143 -21.02 -10.19 11.86
CA PRO A 143 -20.27 -9.44 12.87
C PRO A 143 -18.75 -9.68 12.78
N VAL A 144 -18.35 -10.92 12.48
CA VAL A 144 -16.93 -11.28 12.33
C VAL A 144 -16.34 -10.67 11.07
N TYR A 145 -17.08 -10.71 9.96
CA TYR A 145 -16.71 -10.06 8.71
C TYR A 145 -16.55 -8.54 8.88
N GLN A 146 -17.53 -7.89 9.50
CA GLN A 146 -17.51 -6.45 9.74
C GLN A 146 -16.33 -6.04 10.62
N LYS A 147 -16.07 -6.79 11.70
CA LYS A 147 -14.90 -6.58 12.56
C LYS A 147 -13.58 -6.77 11.81
N ARG A 148 -13.51 -7.73 10.88
CA ARG A 148 -12.30 -7.92 10.06
C ARG A 148 -12.10 -6.76 9.09
N LEU A 149 -13.17 -6.26 8.47
CA LEU A 149 -13.11 -5.10 7.60
C LEU A 149 -12.73 -3.82 8.35
N SER A 150 -13.24 -3.61 9.57
CA SER A 150 -12.90 -2.43 10.37
C SER A 150 -11.41 -2.37 10.65
N TYR A 151 -10.79 -3.48 11.04
CA TYR A 151 -9.33 -3.55 11.24
C TYR A 151 -8.54 -3.26 9.96
N ILE A 152 -8.97 -3.78 8.82
CA ILE A 152 -8.29 -3.49 7.53
C ILE A 152 -8.40 -2.01 7.19
N MET A 153 -9.56 -1.40 7.42
CA MET A 153 -9.79 0.02 7.14
C MET A 153 -9.04 0.94 8.11
N GLU A 154 -8.97 0.60 9.39
CA GLU A 154 -8.18 1.31 10.40
C GLU A 154 -6.69 1.30 10.01
N GLU A 155 -6.14 0.12 9.68
CA GLU A 155 -4.75 -0.01 9.25
C GLU A 155 -4.50 0.75 7.93
N TYR A 156 -5.45 0.72 7.00
CA TYR A 156 -5.38 1.46 5.74
C TYR A 156 -5.30 2.97 5.97
N GLN A 157 -6.12 3.51 6.87
CA GLN A 157 -6.09 4.95 7.20
C GLN A 157 -4.79 5.34 7.89
N ASP A 158 -4.28 4.53 8.82
CA ASP A 158 -2.97 4.77 9.44
C ASP A 158 -1.84 4.77 8.39
N CYS A 159 -1.82 3.78 7.49
CA CYS A 159 -0.83 3.73 6.41
C CYS A 159 -0.93 4.94 5.47
N LEU A 160 -2.14 5.39 5.12
CA LEU A 160 -2.34 6.59 4.30
C LEU A 160 -1.79 7.85 4.98
N GLN A 161 -2.07 8.04 6.27
CA GLN A 161 -1.58 9.20 7.01
C GLN A 161 -0.04 9.20 7.08
N ARG A 162 0.56 8.05 7.36
CA ARG A 162 2.02 7.89 7.40
C ARG A 162 2.66 8.10 6.04
N ALA A 163 2.13 7.47 4.99
CA ALA A 163 2.63 7.66 3.62
C ALA A 163 2.56 9.13 3.20
N ARG A 164 1.43 9.82 3.44
CA ARG A 164 1.30 11.25 3.12
C ARG A 164 2.32 12.11 3.85
N ARG A 165 2.54 11.86 5.13
CA ARG A 165 3.58 12.57 5.90
C ARG A 165 4.96 12.28 5.31
N LEU A 166 5.31 11.01 5.13
CA LEU A 166 6.63 10.58 4.64
C LEU A 166 6.90 10.97 3.18
N ALA A 167 5.87 11.26 2.38
CA ALA A 167 6.03 11.78 1.02
C ALA A 167 6.84 13.09 0.99
N VAL A 168 6.82 13.88 2.07
CA VAL A 168 7.68 15.06 2.21
C VAL A 168 9.17 14.69 2.13
N ALA A 169 9.56 13.52 2.62
CA ALA A 169 10.94 13.05 2.52
C ALA A 169 11.34 12.80 1.06
N CYS A 170 10.45 12.26 0.23
CA CYS A 170 10.69 12.10 -1.20
C CYS A 170 10.96 13.45 -1.87
N GLU A 171 10.20 14.48 -1.50
CA GLU A 171 10.34 15.84 -2.05
C GLU A 171 11.67 16.48 -1.65
N VAL A 172 12.05 16.33 -0.37
CA VAL A 172 13.33 16.82 0.14
C VAL A 172 14.48 16.13 -0.59
N THR A 173 14.42 14.81 -0.77
CA THR A 173 15.45 14.07 -1.53
C THR A 173 15.48 14.48 -3.00
N LEU A 174 14.33 14.64 -3.65
CA LEU A 174 14.25 15.10 -5.05
C LEU A 174 14.83 16.51 -5.23
N ALA A 175 14.70 17.37 -4.22
CA ALA A 175 15.31 18.70 -4.18
C ALA A 175 16.79 18.69 -3.74
N GLY A 176 17.36 17.53 -3.41
CA GLY A 176 18.75 17.40 -2.95
C GLY A 176 19.00 17.86 -1.51
N GLY A 177 17.95 17.99 -0.70
CA GLY A 177 18.04 18.37 0.71
C GLY A 177 18.34 17.21 1.65
N ASP A 178 18.86 17.54 2.84
CA ASP A 178 19.33 16.55 3.83
C ASP A 178 18.39 16.39 5.06
N SER A 179 17.27 17.11 5.09
CA SER A 179 16.35 17.16 6.25
C SER A 179 15.28 16.05 6.25
N ALA A 180 15.36 15.05 5.37
CA ALA A 180 14.34 14.01 5.18
C ALA A 180 14.01 13.21 6.46
N MET A 181 15.01 12.99 7.34
CA MET A 181 14.82 12.27 8.62
C MET A 181 13.91 13.01 9.61
N SER A 182 13.81 14.34 9.52
CA SER A 182 13.00 15.14 10.47
C SER A 182 11.52 14.78 10.47
N VAL A 183 11.06 14.18 9.37
CA VAL A 183 9.68 13.79 9.16
C VAL A 183 9.38 12.42 9.76
N VAL A 184 10.38 11.56 9.98
CA VAL A 184 10.22 10.17 10.46
C VAL A 184 9.91 10.13 11.96
N THR A 185 8.98 9.28 12.39
CA THR A 185 8.69 9.04 13.81
C THR A 185 9.22 7.68 14.26
N MET A 186 9.39 7.52 15.58
CA MET A 186 9.82 6.25 16.16
C MET A 186 8.87 5.10 15.84
N ASP A 187 7.56 5.36 15.82
CA ASP A 187 6.55 4.35 15.49
C ASP A 187 6.72 3.79 14.07
N ASP A 188 7.12 4.63 13.10
CA ASP A 188 7.37 4.16 11.73
C ASP A 188 8.46 3.08 11.71
N LEU A 189 9.56 3.34 12.46
CA LEU A 189 10.68 2.42 12.59
C LEU A 189 10.28 1.15 13.34
N LEU A 190 9.46 1.25 14.39
CA LEU A 190 9.00 0.10 15.15
C LEU A 190 8.08 -0.80 14.31
N ILE A 191 7.16 -0.22 13.54
CA ILE A 191 6.27 -0.98 12.65
C ILE A 191 7.10 -1.66 11.57
N TYR A 192 7.98 -0.92 10.90
CA TYR A 192 8.83 -1.46 9.84
C TYR A 192 9.75 -2.56 10.36
N SER A 193 10.43 -2.35 11.49
CA SER A 193 11.34 -3.35 12.05
C SER A 193 10.61 -4.64 12.48
N ARG A 194 9.42 -4.53 13.07
CA ARG A 194 8.58 -5.70 13.38
C ARG A 194 8.22 -6.47 12.12
N TRP A 195 7.76 -5.79 11.08
CA TRP A 195 7.48 -6.41 9.79
C TRP A 195 8.74 -7.06 9.20
N PHE A 196 9.87 -6.36 9.23
CA PHE A 196 11.13 -6.82 8.66
C PHE A 196 11.64 -8.08 9.37
N ILE A 197 11.57 -8.12 10.72
CA ILE A 197 11.92 -9.31 11.51
C ILE A 197 11.00 -10.48 11.13
N CYS A 198 9.70 -10.26 11.05
CA CYS A 198 8.75 -11.30 10.64
C CYS A 198 9.03 -11.81 9.22
N MET A 199 9.34 -10.90 8.28
CA MET A 199 9.70 -11.23 6.92
C MET A 199 10.97 -12.10 6.89
N LEU A 200 12.05 -11.66 7.54
CA LEU A 200 13.31 -12.41 7.63
C LEU A 200 13.11 -13.80 8.23
N HIS A 201 12.28 -13.91 9.28
CA HIS A 201 11.97 -15.20 9.90
C HIS A 201 11.21 -16.12 8.93
N SER A 202 10.24 -15.59 8.18
CA SER A 202 9.50 -16.36 7.18
C SER A 202 10.40 -16.82 6.03
N VAL A 203 11.30 -15.96 5.55
CA VAL A 203 12.24 -16.24 4.47
C VAL A 203 13.24 -17.33 4.89
N LYS A 204 13.73 -17.30 6.14
CA LYS A 204 14.59 -18.36 6.67
C LYS A 204 13.91 -19.73 6.58
N ASN A 205 12.64 -19.81 6.95
CA ASN A 205 11.88 -21.06 6.91
C ASN A 205 11.62 -21.52 5.47
N ILE A 206 11.28 -20.60 4.57
CA ILE A 206 11.09 -20.90 3.14
C ILE A 206 12.41 -21.39 2.52
N HIS A 207 13.53 -20.73 2.79
CA HIS A 207 14.86 -21.15 2.31
C HIS A 207 15.27 -22.51 2.86
N ALA A 208 14.93 -22.83 4.10
CA ALA A 208 15.15 -24.15 4.67
C ALA A 208 14.28 -25.21 3.95
N PHE A 209 12.99 -24.92 3.74
CA PHE A 209 12.07 -25.80 3.01
C PHE A 209 12.52 -26.06 1.56
N ILE A 210 12.95 -25.02 0.84
CA ILE A 210 13.47 -25.13 -0.52
C ILE A 210 14.73 -25.98 -0.53
N ARG A 211 15.68 -25.77 0.40
CA ARG A 211 16.90 -26.59 0.49
C ARG A 211 16.60 -28.07 0.71
N VAL A 212 15.67 -28.39 1.63
CA VAL A 212 15.23 -29.77 1.86
C VAL A 212 14.55 -30.36 0.61
N SER A 213 13.71 -29.58 -0.07
CA SER A 213 13.02 -30.02 -1.29
C SER A 213 13.97 -30.26 -2.45
N VAL A 214 15.04 -29.47 -2.57
CA VAL A 214 16.11 -29.70 -3.57
C VAL A 214 16.94 -30.93 -3.19
N PHE A 215 17.26 -31.10 -1.91
CA PHE A 215 18.00 -32.28 -1.42
C PHE A 215 17.23 -33.59 -1.65
N LEU A 216 15.91 -33.60 -1.44
CA LEU A 216 15.04 -34.77 -1.66
C LEU A 216 14.73 -35.08 -3.13
N ARG A 217 15.13 -34.21 -4.06
CA ARG A 217 15.00 -34.43 -5.51
C ARG A 217 16.25 -35.05 -6.14
N VAL A 218 17.32 -35.25 -5.36
CA VAL A 218 18.54 -35.98 -5.71
C VAL A 218 18.49 -37.35 -5.06
#